data_AF-A0A7R9ZHM8-F1
#
_entry.id   AF-A0A7R9ZHM8-F1
#
_cell.length_a   1.000
_cell.length_b   1.000
_cell.length_c   1.000
_cell.angle_alpha   90.00
_cell.angle_beta   90.00
_cell.angle_gamma   90.00
#
_symmetry.space_group_name_H-M   'P 1'
#
loop_
_entity.id
_entity.type
_entity.pdbx_description
1 polymer ?
#
loop_
_entity_poly.entity_id
_entity_poly.type
_entity_poly.pdbx_seq_one_letter_code
_entity_poly.pdbx_strand_id
1 'polypeptide(L)'
;MSAYVETMDSIGESILSWADPEGKFRGHTEGWFLTDFSSAGTVALAYVAFVVIGSAVMKSGVAAMDPYPIKFIYNVSQIMLCAYMTIEAFLLAYRNGYTCLPCNNVDTENPPLANLLWLFYISKVWDFWDTVFIVIGRAHV
;
A
#
# COMPACT_ATOMS: atom_id res chain seq x y z
N MET A 1 7.60 14.30 -16.99
CA MET A 1 6.42 13.70 -16.33
C MET A 1 5.68 12.75 -17.26
N SER A 2 5.34 13.15 -18.50
CA SER A 2 4.66 12.24 -19.46
C SER A 2 5.44 10.96 -19.77
N ALA A 3 6.74 11.05 -20.06
CA ALA A 3 7.56 9.86 -20.36
C ALA A 3 7.66 8.87 -19.18
N TYR A 4 7.60 9.38 -17.94
CA TYR A 4 7.60 8.54 -16.74
C TYR A 4 6.28 7.79 -16.60
N VAL A 5 5.16 8.51 -16.73
CA VAL A 5 3.81 7.93 -16.67
C VAL A 5 3.68 6.84 -17.73
N GLU A 6 4.05 7.15 -18.98
CA GLU A 6 4.02 6.19 -20.09
C GLU A 6 4.88 4.95 -19.84
N THR A 7 6.07 5.11 -19.27
CA THR A 7 6.95 3.98 -18.92
C THR A 7 6.33 3.12 -17.82
N MET A 8 5.81 3.74 -16.75
CA MET A 8 5.19 3.00 -15.63
C MET A 8 3.93 2.27 -16.07
N ASP A 9 3.11 2.91 -16.89
CA ASP A 9 1.89 2.30 -17.42
C ASP A 9 2.23 1.15 -18.36
N SER A 10 3.28 1.27 -19.21
CA SER A 10 3.76 0.17 -20.06
C SER A 10 4.26 -1.04 -19.24
N ILE A 11 4.99 -0.78 -18.14
CA ILE A 11 5.40 -1.84 -17.21
C ILE A 11 4.17 -2.46 -16.54
N GLY A 12 3.21 -1.63 -16.13
CA GLY A 12 1.95 -2.08 -15.54
C GLY A 12 1.16 -2.99 -16.46
N GLU A 13 1.01 -2.61 -17.72
CA GLU A 13 0.36 -3.44 -18.74
C GLU A 13 1.10 -4.76 -18.99
N SER A 14 2.45 -4.74 -18.94
CA SER A 14 3.25 -5.96 -19.06
C SER A 14 3.03 -6.91 -17.88
N ILE A 15 2.93 -6.37 -16.66
CA ILE A 15 2.64 -7.17 -15.46
C ILE A 15 1.21 -7.71 -15.50
N LEU A 16 0.24 -6.86 -15.87
CA LEU A 16 -1.17 -7.26 -15.92
C LEU A 16 -1.43 -8.28 -17.03
N SER A 17 -0.81 -8.15 -18.20
CA SER A 17 -0.92 -9.15 -19.28
C SER A 17 -0.26 -10.49 -18.93
N TRP A 18 0.77 -10.49 -18.08
CA TRP A 18 1.35 -11.72 -17.53
C TRP A 18 0.46 -12.35 -16.44
N ALA A 19 -0.10 -11.54 -15.55
CA ALA A 19 -0.88 -12.02 -14.40
C ALA A 19 -2.32 -12.43 -14.78
N ASP A 20 -2.95 -11.70 -15.69
CA ASP A 20 -4.32 -11.90 -16.17
C ASP A 20 -4.37 -11.71 -17.70
N PRO A 21 -3.85 -12.69 -18.48
CA PRO A 21 -3.82 -12.62 -19.94
C PRO A 21 -5.22 -12.57 -20.57
N GLU A 22 -6.26 -12.99 -19.84
CA GLU A 22 -7.66 -12.97 -20.29
C GLU A 22 -8.38 -11.66 -19.92
N GLY A 23 -7.76 -10.80 -19.10
CA GLY A 23 -8.30 -9.51 -18.66
C GLY A 23 -9.57 -9.61 -17.80
N LYS A 24 -9.80 -10.75 -17.15
CA LYS A 24 -11.02 -11.04 -16.39
C LYS A 24 -11.17 -10.17 -15.14
N PHE A 25 -10.08 -9.73 -14.53
CA PHE A 25 -10.09 -9.07 -13.22
C PHE A 25 -9.89 -7.53 -13.31
N ARG A 26 -10.10 -6.94 -14.48
CA ARG A 26 -9.88 -5.50 -14.74
C ARG A 26 -11.18 -4.68 -14.63
N GLY A 27 -11.05 -3.38 -14.36
CA GLY A 27 -12.09 -2.37 -14.58
C GLY A 27 -12.83 -1.88 -13.34
N HIS A 28 -13.14 -2.73 -12.34
CA HIS A 28 -13.98 -2.30 -11.22
C HIS A 28 -13.34 -1.19 -10.35
N THR A 29 -12.03 -1.26 -10.12
CA THR A 29 -11.26 -0.30 -9.32
C THR A 29 -10.46 0.69 -10.17
N GLU A 30 -10.76 0.76 -11.47
CA GLU A 30 -10.08 1.68 -12.39
C GLU A 30 -10.42 3.13 -12.03
N GLY A 31 -9.40 3.99 -11.96
CA GLY A 31 -9.54 5.39 -11.59
C GLY A 31 -9.78 5.65 -10.10
N TRP A 32 -9.77 4.61 -9.26
CA TRP A 32 -9.74 4.81 -7.80
C TRP A 32 -8.43 5.47 -7.38
N PHE A 33 -8.43 6.09 -6.20
CA PHE A 33 -7.26 6.84 -5.73
C PHE A 33 -6.03 5.90 -5.59
N LEU A 34 -4.92 6.32 -6.19
CA LEU A 34 -3.62 5.62 -6.26
C LEU A 34 -3.64 4.23 -6.89
N THR A 35 -4.68 3.82 -7.63
CA THR A 35 -4.73 2.48 -8.25
C THR A 35 -4.02 2.41 -9.60
N ASP A 36 -3.50 3.52 -10.12
CA ASP A 36 -2.69 3.54 -11.33
C ASP A 36 -1.20 3.20 -11.04
N PHE A 37 -0.53 2.59 -12.03
CA PHE A 37 0.86 2.18 -11.88
C PHE A 37 1.82 3.36 -11.73
N SER A 38 1.52 4.49 -12.37
CA SER A 38 2.35 5.69 -12.28
C SER A 38 2.38 6.27 -10.86
N SER A 39 1.24 6.29 -10.16
CA SER A 39 1.08 6.68 -8.76
C SER A 39 1.78 5.71 -7.83
N ALA A 40 1.55 4.39 -8.00
CA ALA A 40 2.22 3.36 -7.21
C ALA A 40 3.75 3.45 -7.32
N GLY A 41 4.27 3.60 -8.55
CA GLY A 41 5.69 3.83 -8.82
C GLY A 41 6.20 5.12 -8.17
N THR A 42 5.40 6.19 -8.19
CA THR A 42 5.81 7.50 -7.64
C THR A 42 5.94 7.40 -6.13
N VAL A 43 4.97 6.76 -5.47
CA VAL A 43 5.00 6.52 -4.02
C VAL A 43 6.21 5.66 -3.65
N ALA A 44 6.47 4.58 -4.39
CA ALA A 44 7.61 3.70 -4.15
C ALA A 44 8.96 4.43 -4.32
N LEU A 45 9.12 5.20 -5.39
CA LEU A 45 10.32 6.00 -5.65
C LEU A 45 10.51 7.08 -4.60
N ALA A 46 9.44 7.79 -4.22
CA ALA A 46 9.47 8.81 -3.18
C ALA A 46 9.86 8.22 -1.82
N TYR A 47 9.32 7.05 -1.49
CA TYR A 47 9.67 6.32 -0.27
C TYR A 47 11.15 5.93 -0.26
N VAL A 48 11.67 5.30 -1.33
CA VAL A 48 13.08 4.92 -1.42
C VAL A 48 13.99 6.15 -1.37
N ALA A 49 13.64 7.22 -2.08
CA ALA A 49 14.38 8.47 -2.06
C ALA A 49 14.42 9.07 -0.65
N PHE A 50 13.29 9.11 0.05
CA PHE A 50 13.21 9.55 1.44
C PHE A 50 14.12 8.72 2.35
N VAL A 51 14.11 7.38 2.23
CA VAL A 51 14.95 6.51 3.06
C VAL A 51 16.43 6.77 2.82
N VAL A 52 16.86 6.89 1.56
CA VAL A 52 18.27 7.13 1.19
C VAL A 52 18.73 8.51 1.64
N ILE A 53 17.99 9.56 1.28
CA ILE A 53 18.33 10.95 1.59
C ILE A 53 18.24 11.18 3.10
N GLY A 54 17.13 10.78 3.72
CA GLY A 54 16.92 10.90 5.15
C GLY A 54 18.01 10.18 5.95
N SER A 55 18.37 8.95 5.56
CA SER A 55 19.48 8.25 6.23
C SER A 55 20.83 8.95 6.05
N ALA A 56 21.09 9.56 4.88
CA ALA A 56 22.32 10.33 4.65
C ALA A 56 22.37 11.62 5.49
N VAL A 57 21.26 12.34 5.61
CA VAL A 57 21.12 13.55 6.44
C VAL A 57 21.30 13.23 7.92
N MET A 58 20.70 12.14 8.40
CA MET A 58 20.86 11.71 9.79
C MET A 58 22.32 11.32 10.09
N LYS A 59 23.03 10.74 9.12
CA LYS A 59 24.48 10.47 9.22
C LYS A 59 25.36 11.72 9.20
N SER A 60 24.90 12.84 8.63
CA SER A 60 25.67 14.08 8.58
C SER A 60 25.64 14.88 9.90
N GLY A 61 25.12 14.30 10.99
CA GLY A 61 25.17 14.89 12.32
C GLY A 61 23.90 15.63 12.76
N VAL A 62 22.77 15.41 12.07
CA VAL A 62 21.47 15.90 12.55
C VAL A 62 21.07 15.12 13.81
N ALA A 63 20.66 15.83 14.86
CA ALA A 63 20.20 15.23 16.09
C ALA A 63 18.91 14.43 15.85
N ALA A 64 18.83 13.22 16.40
CA ALA A 64 17.59 12.45 16.33
C ALA A 64 16.49 13.11 17.11
N MET A 65 15.30 12.91 16.57
CA MET A 65 14.07 13.30 17.19
C MET A 65 13.27 12.03 17.48
N ASP A 66 12.83 11.88 18.72
CA ASP A 66 11.86 10.85 19.09
C ASP A 66 10.49 11.48 19.34
N PRO A 67 9.63 11.61 18.30
CA PRO A 67 8.29 12.15 18.45
C PRO A 67 7.34 11.11 19.09
N TYR A 68 7.60 10.72 20.34
CA TYR A 68 6.87 9.66 21.04
C TYR A 68 5.34 9.81 21.00
N PRO A 69 4.73 10.98 21.28
CA PRO A 69 3.27 11.12 21.25
C PRO A 69 2.68 10.82 19.87
N ILE A 70 3.38 11.22 18.80
CA ILE A 70 2.96 10.98 17.42
C ILE A 70 3.06 9.48 17.10
N LYS A 71 4.18 8.84 17.48
CA LYS A 71 4.37 7.38 17.31
C LYS A 71 3.30 6.59 18.04
N PHE A 72 2.93 7.00 19.25
CA PHE A 72 1.89 6.33 20.02
C PHE A 72 0.54 6.38 19.29
N ILE A 73 0.10 7.56 18.84
CA ILE A 73 -1.16 7.73 18.10
C ILE A 73 -1.14 6.93 16.80
N TYR A 74 -0.02 6.97 16.07
CA TYR A 74 0.17 6.22 14.84
C TYR A 74 0.07 4.71 15.05
N ASN A 75 0.76 4.17 16.06
CA ASN A 75 0.72 2.73 16.34
C ASN A 75 -0.68 2.28 16.74
N VAL A 76 -1.41 3.09 17.52
CA VAL A 76 -2.82 2.81 17.85
C VAL A 76 -3.69 2.85 16.59
N SER A 77 -3.52 3.82 15.70
CA SER A 77 -4.29 3.86 14.45
C SER A 77 -4.01 2.66 13.57
N GLN A 78 -2.77 2.18 13.52
CA GLN A 78 -2.37 0.99 12.78
C GLN A 78 -3.00 -0.29 13.36
N ILE A 79 -2.99 -0.44 14.69
CA ILE A 79 -3.68 -1.56 15.37
C ILE A 79 -5.16 -1.55 15.01
N MET A 80 -5.82 -0.39 15.09
CA MET A 80 -7.25 -0.26 14.80
C MET A 80 -7.57 -0.54 13.33
N LEU A 81 -6.77 -0.02 12.39
CA LEU A 81 -6.97 -0.24 10.96
C LEU A 81 -6.77 -1.72 10.59
N CYS A 82 -5.70 -2.35 11.07
CA CYS A 82 -5.43 -3.77 10.85
C CYS A 82 -6.52 -4.66 11.46
N ALA A 83 -6.99 -4.34 12.67
CA ALA A 83 -8.09 -5.06 13.30
C ALA A 83 -9.38 -4.92 12.48
N TYR A 84 -9.73 -3.70 12.06
CA TYR A 84 -10.89 -3.45 11.21
C TYR A 84 -10.85 -4.27 9.92
N MET A 85 -9.75 -4.20 9.16
CA MET A 85 -9.63 -4.92 7.89
C MET A 85 -9.72 -6.44 8.08
N THR A 86 -9.15 -6.95 9.17
CA THR A 86 -9.20 -8.38 9.50
C THR A 86 -10.64 -8.82 9.81
N ILE A 87 -11.34 -8.06 10.66
CA ILE A 87 -12.73 -8.36 11.01
C ILE A 87 -13.63 -8.29 9.78
N GLU A 88 -13.48 -7.24 8.96
CA GLU A 88 -14.27 -7.05 7.75
C GLU A 88 -14.00 -8.17 6.73
N ALA A 89 -12.75 -8.63 6.59
CA ALA A 89 -12.41 -9.77 5.76
C ALA A 89 -13.16 -11.04 6.18
N PHE A 90 -13.20 -11.33 7.48
CA PHE A 90 -13.95 -12.49 8.01
C PHE A 90 -15.46 -12.35 7.80
N LEU A 91 -16.02 -11.17 8.04
CA LEU A 91 -17.45 -10.91 7.84
C LEU A 91 -17.85 -11.04 6.37
N LEU A 92 -17.06 -10.48 5.45
CA LEU A 92 -17.27 -10.61 4.01
C LEU A 92 -17.14 -12.06 3.55
N ALA A 93 -16.13 -12.79 4.05
CA ALA A 93 -15.97 -14.21 3.74
C ALA A 93 -17.18 -15.04 4.19
N TYR A 94 -17.65 -14.81 5.42
CA TYR A 94 -18.83 -15.50 5.96
C TYR A 94 -20.09 -15.17 5.17
N ARG A 95 -20.35 -13.88 4.86
CA ARG A 95 -21.55 -13.43 4.15
C ARG A 95 -21.61 -13.91 2.70
N ASN A 96 -20.47 -14.04 2.04
CA ASN A 96 -20.38 -14.47 0.64
C ASN A 96 -20.07 -15.97 0.48
N GLY A 97 -20.05 -16.73 1.59
CA GLY A 97 -19.83 -18.17 1.55
C GLY A 97 -18.43 -18.59 1.09
N TYR A 98 -17.42 -17.72 1.27
CA TYR A 98 -16.04 -18.07 0.96
C TYR A 98 -15.52 -19.13 1.94
N THR A 99 -14.73 -20.04 1.40
CA THR A 99 -14.10 -21.12 2.14
C THR A 99 -12.66 -20.77 2.49
N CYS A 100 -12.08 -21.45 3.49
CA CYS A 100 -10.65 -21.36 3.78
C CYS A 100 -9.77 -22.07 2.74
N LEU A 101 -10.39 -22.71 1.73
CA LEU A 101 -9.68 -23.39 0.65
C LEU A 101 -9.31 -22.38 -0.45
N PRO A 102 -8.25 -22.65 -1.21
CA PRO A 102 -7.97 -21.87 -2.41
C PRO A 102 -9.10 -22.01 -3.44
N CYS A 103 -9.09 -21.16 -4.47
CA CYS A 103 -10.07 -21.16 -5.56
C CYS A 103 -11.49 -20.74 -5.17
N ASN A 104 -11.63 -19.77 -4.26
CA ASN A 104 -12.91 -19.07 -4.09
C ASN A 104 -13.29 -18.31 -5.36
N ASN A 105 -14.57 -18.34 -5.72
CA ASN A 105 -15.08 -17.58 -6.86
C ASN A 105 -14.98 -16.08 -6.58
N VAL A 106 -14.49 -15.34 -7.56
CA VAL A 106 -14.42 -13.88 -7.53
C VAL A 106 -15.46 -13.34 -8.51
N ASP A 107 -16.40 -12.55 -8.01
CA ASP A 107 -17.29 -11.76 -8.86
C ASP A 107 -16.51 -10.56 -9.39
N THR A 108 -16.37 -10.47 -10.71
CA THR A 108 -15.60 -9.43 -11.39
C THR A 108 -16.44 -8.19 -11.68
N GLU A 109 -17.77 -8.32 -11.72
CA GLU A 109 -18.68 -7.20 -11.98
C GLU A 109 -18.97 -6.42 -10.70
N ASN A 110 -19.25 -7.14 -9.60
CA ASN A 110 -19.53 -6.54 -8.30
C ASN A 110 -18.76 -7.23 -7.16
N PRO A 111 -17.41 -7.12 -7.15
CA PRO A 111 -16.56 -7.75 -6.15
C PRO A 111 -16.86 -7.22 -4.73
N PRO A 112 -17.38 -8.05 -3.80
CA PRO A 112 -17.68 -7.62 -2.44
C PRO A 112 -16.41 -7.23 -1.66
N LEU A 113 -15.25 -7.72 -2.09
CA LEU A 113 -13.94 -7.47 -1.48
C LEU A 113 -13.24 -6.21 -2.01
N ALA A 114 -13.70 -5.58 -3.11
CA ALA A 114 -12.94 -4.52 -3.78
C ALA A 114 -12.61 -3.34 -2.86
N ASN A 115 -13.60 -2.85 -2.11
CA ASN A 115 -13.39 -1.75 -1.15
C ASN A 115 -12.39 -2.11 -0.06
N LEU A 116 -12.47 -3.34 0.47
CA LEU A 116 -11.57 -3.80 1.52
C LEU A 116 -10.14 -4.00 1.00
N LEU A 117 -9.98 -4.55 -0.20
CA LEU A 117 -8.68 -4.73 -0.86
C LEU A 117 -8.05 -3.38 -1.20
N TRP A 118 -8.84 -2.41 -1.66
CA TRP A 118 -8.35 -1.05 -1.87
C TRP A 118 -7.93 -0.37 -0.56
N LEU A 119 -8.71 -0.54 0.52
CA LEU A 119 -8.32 -0.02 1.83
C LEU A 119 -7.01 -0.65 2.32
N PHE A 120 -6.85 -1.96 2.15
CA PHE A 120 -5.61 -2.68 2.45
C PHE A 120 -4.43 -2.19 1.59
N TYR A 121 -4.67 -1.89 0.32
CA TYR A 121 -3.66 -1.32 -0.56
C TYR A 121 -3.22 0.08 -0.09
N ILE A 122 -4.17 0.98 0.20
CA ILE A 122 -3.86 2.33 0.70
C ILE A 122 -3.20 2.29 2.07
N SER A 123 -3.56 1.32 2.93
CA SER A 123 -2.93 1.17 4.24
C SER A 123 -1.42 0.93 4.14
N LYS A 124 -0.91 0.38 3.03
CA LYS A 124 0.54 0.21 2.83
C LYS A 124 1.29 1.54 2.71
N VAL A 125 0.62 2.57 2.16
CA VAL A 125 1.18 3.93 2.14
C VAL A 125 1.24 4.49 3.56
N TRP A 126 0.25 4.16 4.40
CA TRP A 126 0.27 4.51 5.82
C TRP A 126 1.38 3.78 6.57
N ASP A 127 1.60 2.48 6.31
CA ASP A 127 2.66 1.67 6.91
C ASP A 127 4.07 2.25 6.66
N PHE A 128 4.28 3.07 5.63
CA PHE A 128 5.59 3.70 5.36
C PHE A 128 6.03 4.71 6.42
N TRP A 129 5.11 5.24 7.24
CA TRP A 129 5.44 6.12 8.35
C TRP A 129 6.29 5.45 9.43
N ASP A 130 6.18 4.12 9.60
CA ASP A 130 7.09 3.36 10.47
C ASP A 130 8.55 3.61 10.10
N THR A 131 8.85 3.61 8.80
CA THR A 131 10.21 3.85 8.33
C THR A 131 10.62 5.31 8.47
N VAL A 132 9.70 6.26 8.31
CA VAL A 132 9.94 7.69 8.58
C VAL A 132 10.39 7.88 10.03
N PHE A 133 9.69 7.26 10.97
CA PHE A 133 10.05 7.30 12.39
C PHE A 133 11.39 6.62 12.70
N ILE A 134 11.71 5.52 12.01
CA ILE A 134 13.02 4.85 12.14
C ILE A 134 14.14 5.76 11.63
N VAL A 135 13.97 6.34 10.45
CA VAL A 135 15.00 7.20 9.83
C VAL A 135 15.27 8.41 10.72
N ILE A 136 14.24 9.15 11.13
CA ILE A 136 14.37 10.35 11.97
C ILE A 136 14.88 10.01 13.39
N GLY A 137 14.55 8.81 13.89
CA GLY A 137 14.99 8.32 15.20
C GLY A 137 16.44 7.84 15.24
N ARG A 138 17.12 7.67 14.09
CA ARG A 138 18.53 7.25 14.05
C ARG A 138 19.46 8.42 14.35
N ALA A 139 19.79 8.64 15.63
CA ALA A 139 20.98 9.39 16.02
C ALA A 139 22.05 8.39 16.41
N HIS A 140 23.22 8.53 15.80
CA HIS A 140 24.48 7.91 16.19
C HIS A 140 24.44 6.38 16.34
N VAL A 141 24.82 5.69 15.27
CA VAL A 141 25.77 4.57 15.40
C VAL A 141 27.12 5.09 14.94
#